data_AF-A0A7Y0QHL1-F1
#
_entry.id   AF-A0A7Y0QHL1-F1
#
_cell.length_a   1.000
_cell.length_b   1.000
_cell.length_c   1.000
_cell.angle_alpha   90.00
_cell.angle_beta   90.00
_cell.angle_gamma   90.00
#
_symmetry.space_group_name_H-M   'P 1'
#
loop_
_entity.id
_entity.type
_entity.pdbx_description
1 polymer ?
#
loop_
_entity_poly.entity_id
_entity_poly.type
_entity_poly.pdbx_seq_one_letter_code
_entity_poly.pdbx_strand_id
1 'polypeptide(L)'
;MSTPARGRRRTDPERFDAYTRWSLYLLVASAAFVPLLAVGSGADQRGGDSSSSLAIYAAGTLVQIVLAIGVTSKSITRYLGGPEVPRRWLVSLAGTTAALTTVAMVALPDGDGLSGRAGALVLTLGLPVVALAPLLPPAAIALASLGVSGITAAVSASGGSAPPGPPAG
;
A
#
# COMPACT_ATOMS: atom_id res chain seq x y z
N MET A 1 -32.24 -42.53 9.00
CA MET A 1 -32.86 -41.27 9.48
C MET A 1 -31.85 -40.18 9.19
N SER A 2 -31.94 -39.57 8.02
CA SER A 2 -30.88 -38.71 7.46
C SER A 2 -31.42 -37.32 7.25
N THR A 3 -30.88 -36.34 7.98
CA THR A 3 -31.23 -34.93 7.88
C THR A 3 -30.55 -34.36 6.63
N PRO A 4 -31.28 -33.92 5.58
CA PRO A 4 -30.64 -33.24 4.47
C PRO A 4 -30.25 -31.84 4.95
N ALA A 5 -28.94 -31.60 5.06
CA ALA A 5 -28.39 -30.27 5.25
C ALA A 5 -28.83 -29.40 4.06
N ARG A 6 -29.80 -28.49 4.31
CA ARG A 6 -30.22 -27.50 3.32
C ARG A 6 -29.04 -26.57 3.06
N GLY A 7 -28.29 -26.88 2.00
CA GLY A 7 -27.31 -25.99 1.41
C GLY A 7 -28.01 -24.68 1.05
N ARG A 8 -27.83 -23.67 1.89
CA ARG A 8 -28.27 -22.31 1.63
C ARG A 8 -27.53 -21.84 0.38
N ARG A 9 -28.16 -21.97 -0.79
CA ARG A 9 -27.67 -21.36 -2.04
C ARG A 9 -27.55 -19.86 -1.74
N ARG A 10 -26.32 -19.36 -1.64
CA ARG A 10 -26.06 -17.92 -1.61
C ARG A 10 -26.75 -17.30 -2.84
N THR A 11 -27.64 -16.34 -2.62
CA THR A 11 -28.24 -15.53 -3.69
C THR A 11 -27.13 -14.77 -4.43
N ASP A 12 -27.26 -14.55 -5.75
CA ASP A 12 -26.25 -13.84 -6.57
C ASP A 12 -25.65 -12.56 -5.94
N PRO A 13 -26.41 -11.68 -5.25
CA PRO A 13 -25.82 -10.51 -4.56
C PRO A 13 -24.85 -10.88 -3.42
N GLU A 14 -25.08 -11.98 -2.70
CA GLU A 14 -24.16 -12.44 -1.64
C GLU A 14 -22.84 -12.98 -2.24
N ARG A 15 -22.88 -13.49 -3.48
CA ARG A 15 -21.67 -13.94 -4.19
C ARG A 15 -20.86 -12.76 -4.69
N PHE A 16 -21.52 -11.74 -5.25
CA PHE A 16 -20.85 -10.52 -5.73
C PHE A 16 -20.11 -9.81 -4.59
N ASP A 17 -20.75 -9.59 -3.42
CA ASP A 17 -20.09 -8.97 -2.27
C ASP A 17 -18.88 -9.79 -1.77
N ALA A 18 -19.01 -11.12 -1.76
CA ALA A 18 -17.90 -12.01 -1.40
C ALA A 18 -16.72 -11.91 -2.38
N TYR A 19 -16.98 -11.83 -3.69
CA TYR A 19 -15.93 -11.65 -4.70
C TYR A 19 -15.27 -10.28 -4.59
N THR A 20 -16.02 -9.20 -4.37
CA THR A 20 -15.48 -7.85 -4.22
C THR A 20 -14.63 -7.71 -2.96
N ARG A 21 -15.03 -8.33 -1.85
CA ARG A 21 -14.20 -8.39 -0.64
C ARG A 21 -12.89 -9.11 -0.88
N TRP A 22 -12.96 -10.28 -1.53
CA TRP A 22 -11.78 -11.07 -1.84
C TRP A 22 -10.83 -10.35 -2.80
N SER A 23 -11.35 -9.69 -3.83
CA SER A 23 -10.52 -8.92 -4.76
C SER A 23 -9.83 -7.75 -4.06
N LEU A 24 -10.52 -7.03 -3.16
CA LEU A 24 -9.92 -5.96 -2.37
C LEU A 24 -8.83 -6.50 -1.42
N TYR A 25 -9.06 -7.64 -0.76
CA TYR A 25 -8.04 -8.26 0.09
C TYR A 25 -6.84 -8.75 -0.71
N LEU A 26 -7.05 -9.36 -1.87
CA LEU A 26 -5.97 -9.78 -2.76
C LEU A 26 -5.18 -8.60 -3.30
N LEU A 27 -5.85 -7.50 -3.65
CA LEU A 27 -5.20 -6.27 -4.10
C LEU A 27 -4.34 -5.64 -3.00
N VAL A 28 -4.82 -5.61 -1.76
CA VAL A 28 -4.05 -5.09 -0.62
C VAL A 28 -2.91 -6.04 -0.25
N ALA A 29 -3.13 -7.35 -0.31
CA ALA A 29 -2.11 -8.35 -0.02
C ALA A 29 -1.01 -8.38 -1.10
N SER A 30 -1.35 -8.13 -2.37
CA SER A 30 -0.36 -8.13 -3.45
C SER A 30 0.64 -6.97 -3.33
N ALA A 31 0.30 -5.90 -2.61
CA ALA A 31 1.24 -4.83 -2.27
C ALA A 31 2.46 -5.33 -1.47
N ALA A 32 2.37 -6.48 -0.80
CA ALA A 32 3.50 -7.11 -0.10
C ALA A 32 4.60 -7.58 -1.06
N PHE A 33 4.27 -7.95 -2.31
CA PHE A 33 5.25 -8.49 -3.24
C PHE A 33 6.34 -7.48 -3.59
N VAL A 34 6.01 -6.19 -3.66
CA VAL A 34 6.96 -5.17 -4.10
C VAL A 34 8.13 -4.95 -3.11
N PRO A 35 7.92 -4.73 -1.80
CA PRO A 35 9.03 -4.65 -0.85
C PRO A 35 9.77 -5.98 -0.74
N LEU A 36 9.10 -7.13 -0.85
CA LEU A 36 9.75 -8.45 -0.87
C LEU A 36 10.68 -8.63 -2.07
N LEU A 37 10.25 -8.20 -3.26
CA LEU A 37 11.08 -8.20 -4.47
C LEU A 37 12.26 -7.25 -4.34
N ALA A 38 12.07 -6.07 -3.73
CA ALA A 38 13.14 -5.11 -3.49
C ALA A 38 14.18 -5.62 -2.47
N VAL A 39 13.75 -6.36 -1.44
CA VAL A 39 14.65 -7.06 -0.51
C VAL A 39 15.42 -8.17 -1.22
N GLY A 40 14.74 -8.98 -2.04
CA GLY A 40 15.37 -10.06 -2.78
C GLY A 40 16.37 -9.60 -3.84
N SER A 41 16.15 -8.45 -4.48
CA SER A 41 17.05 -7.89 -5.50
C SER A 41 18.17 -7.01 -4.95
N GLY A 42 17.96 -6.40 -3.77
CA GLY A 42 18.93 -5.49 -3.14
C GLY A 42 19.95 -6.15 -2.21
N ALA A 43 19.74 -7.41 -1.81
CA ALA A 43 20.58 -8.13 -0.85
C ALA A 43 22.03 -8.35 -1.34
N ASP A 44 22.27 -8.38 -2.66
CA ASP A 44 23.59 -8.69 -3.22
C ASP A 44 24.45 -7.46 -3.56
N GLN A 45 23.89 -6.23 -3.53
CA GLN A 45 24.58 -5.05 -4.09
C GLN A 45 24.82 -3.88 -3.12
N ARG A 46 24.28 -3.91 -1.89
CA ARG A 46 24.34 -2.75 -0.99
C ARG A 46 25.01 -3.12 0.34
N GLY A 47 26.12 -2.45 0.66
CA GLY A 47 26.87 -2.61 1.90
C GLY A 47 26.02 -2.45 3.18
N GLY A 48 26.50 -3.02 4.28
CA GLY A 48 25.75 -3.43 5.48
C GLY A 48 24.70 -2.48 6.06
N ASP A 49 24.87 -1.16 5.98
CA ASP A 49 23.93 -0.19 6.57
C ASP A 49 22.61 -0.03 5.79
N SER A 50 22.62 -0.27 4.48
CA SER A 50 21.40 -0.21 3.65
C SER A 50 20.46 -1.40 3.86
N SER A 51 21.00 -2.56 4.24
CA SER A 51 20.21 -3.79 4.40
C SER A 51 19.29 -3.75 5.62
N SER A 52 19.72 -3.15 6.73
CA SER A 52 18.88 -3.01 7.93
C SER A 52 17.70 -2.07 7.70
N SER A 53 17.92 -0.94 7.02
CA SER A 53 16.87 0.03 6.71
C SER A 53 15.80 -0.55 5.78
N LEU A 54 16.22 -1.33 4.79
CA LEU A 54 15.34 -2.04 3.87
C LEU A 54 14.49 -3.10 4.61
N ALA A 55 15.09 -3.85 5.53
CA ALA A 55 14.39 -4.83 6.35
C ALA A 55 13.36 -4.18 7.28
N ILE A 56 13.70 -3.04 7.91
CA ILE A 56 12.78 -2.25 8.74
C ILE A 56 11.60 -1.77 7.89
N TYR A 57 11.88 -1.21 6.71
CA TYR A 57 10.83 -0.75 5.80
C TYR A 57 9.93 -1.90 5.35
N ALA A 58 10.50 -3.06 4.98
CA ALA A 58 9.73 -4.23 4.58
C ALA A 58 8.84 -4.75 5.71
N ALA A 59 9.39 -4.90 6.92
CA ALA A 59 8.64 -5.32 8.10
C ALA A 59 7.50 -4.34 8.45
N GLY A 60 7.79 -3.04 8.42
CA GLY A 60 6.76 -2.02 8.68
C GLY A 60 5.70 -1.98 7.57
N THR A 61 6.06 -2.25 6.31
CA THR A 61 5.10 -2.36 5.21
C THR A 61 4.14 -3.54 5.45
N LEU A 62 4.62 -4.67 5.94
CA LEU A 62 3.75 -5.79 6.33
C LEU A 62 2.76 -5.38 7.44
N VAL A 63 3.22 -4.62 8.44
CA VAL A 63 2.33 -4.06 9.48
C VAL A 63 1.29 -3.13 8.86
N GLN A 64 1.70 -2.26 7.93
CA GLN A 64 0.79 -1.37 7.22
C GLN A 64 -0.26 -2.14 6.41
N ILE A 65 0.10 -3.25 5.77
CA ILE A 65 -0.82 -4.13 5.04
C ILE A 65 -1.85 -4.76 5.99
N VAL A 66 -1.42 -5.26 7.15
CA VAL A 66 -2.36 -5.81 8.15
C VAL A 66 -3.35 -4.72 8.62
N LEU A 67 -2.86 -3.51 8.88
CA LEU A 67 -3.71 -2.38 9.24
C LEU A 67 -4.67 -2.00 8.10
N ALA A 68 -4.18 -1.96 6.86
CA ALA A 68 -4.97 -1.68 5.67
C ALA A 68 -6.09 -2.72 5.50
N ILE A 69 -5.79 -4.02 5.58
CA ILE A 69 -6.80 -5.09 5.51
C ILE A 69 -7.85 -4.91 6.61
N GLY A 70 -7.44 -4.61 7.84
CA GLY A 70 -8.36 -4.37 8.95
C GLY A 70 -9.25 -3.14 8.74
N VAL A 71 -8.70 -2.04 8.22
CA VAL A 71 -9.47 -0.84 7.86
C VAL A 71 -10.44 -1.14 6.72
N THR A 72 -9.99 -1.81 5.67
CA THR A 72 -10.84 -2.23 4.53
C THR A 72 -11.99 -3.11 5.02
N SER A 73 -11.71 -4.13 5.83
CA SER A 73 -12.74 -5.01 6.40
C SER A 73 -13.79 -4.26 7.20
N LYS A 74 -13.36 -3.29 8.02
CA LYS A 74 -14.27 -2.46 8.81
C LYS A 74 -15.03 -1.44 7.97
N SER A 75 -14.40 -0.88 6.95
CA SER A 75 -15.05 0.05 6.02
C SER A 75 -16.18 -0.61 5.25
N ILE A 76 -15.97 -1.84 4.79
CA ILE A 76 -16.99 -2.65 4.12
C ILE A 76 -18.12 -2.98 5.11
N THR A 77 -17.77 -3.34 6.35
CA THR A 77 -18.77 -3.57 7.40
C THR A 77 -19.64 -2.34 7.64
N ARG A 78 -19.05 -1.13 7.71
CA ARG A 78 -19.78 0.14 7.82
C ARG A 78 -20.65 0.39 6.59
N TYR A 79 -20.14 0.14 5.39
CA TYR A 79 -20.88 0.33 4.14
C TYR A 79 -22.16 -0.53 4.07
N LEU A 80 -22.12 -1.72 4.66
CA LEU A 80 -23.31 -2.58 4.82
C LEU A 80 -24.25 -2.17 5.97
N GLY A 81 -24.07 -0.98 6.56
CA GLY A 81 -24.90 -0.49 7.68
C GLY A 81 -24.43 -0.96 9.06
N GLY A 82 -23.23 -1.54 9.16
CA GLY A 82 -22.59 -1.87 10.42
C GLY A 82 -22.02 -0.66 11.18
N PRO A 83 -21.36 -0.89 12.33
CA PRO A 83 -20.81 0.17 13.15
C PRO A 83 -19.70 0.96 12.45
N GLU A 84 -19.45 2.18 12.91
CA GLU A 84 -18.38 3.03 12.38
C GLU A 84 -16.99 2.39 12.55
N VAL A 85 -16.07 2.76 11.65
CA VAL A 85 -14.67 2.33 11.74
C VAL A 85 -14.02 2.99 12.97
N PRO A 86 -13.51 2.22 13.94
CA PRO A 86 -12.94 2.80 15.15
C PRO A 86 -11.74 3.70 14.82
N ARG A 87 -11.75 4.93 15.33
CA ARG A 87 -10.72 5.95 15.08
C ARG A 87 -9.29 5.44 15.30
N ARG A 88 -9.07 4.56 16.28
CA ARG A 88 -7.76 3.93 16.54
C ARG A 88 -7.16 3.23 15.31
N TRP A 89 -7.97 2.57 14.48
CA TRP A 89 -7.49 1.89 13.27
C TRP A 89 -7.02 2.90 12.21
N LEU A 90 -7.77 3.99 12.04
CA LEU A 90 -7.42 5.06 11.12
C LEU A 90 -6.15 5.79 11.57
N VAL A 91 -6.04 6.09 12.87
CA VAL A 91 -4.86 6.74 13.46
C VAL A 91 -3.63 5.82 13.38
N SER A 92 -3.77 4.52 13.65
CA SER A 92 -2.68 3.56 13.47
C SER A 92 -2.23 3.49 12.03
N LEU A 93 -3.16 3.39 11.06
CA LEU A 93 -2.81 3.37 9.65
C LEU A 93 -2.10 4.66 9.22
N ALA A 94 -2.62 5.82 9.63
CA ALA A 94 -2.00 7.12 9.34
C ALA A 94 -0.60 7.26 9.97
N GLY A 95 -0.45 6.85 11.24
CA GLY A 95 0.82 6.88 11.95
C GLY A 95 1.86 5.97 11.31
N THR A 96 1.49 4.74 10.97
CA THR A 96 2.38 3.79 10.26
C THR A 96 2.76 4.32 8.87
N THR A 97 1.80 4.91 8.14
CA THR A 97 2.07 5.53 6.83
C THR A 97 3.08 6.67 6.96
N ALA A 98 2.89 7.57 7.93
CA ALA A 98 3.81 8.67 8.17
C ALA A 98 5.21 8.18 8.54
N ALA A 99 5.31 7.20 9.46
CA ALA A 99 6.59 6.62 9.86
C ALA A 99 7.32 5.96 8.68
N LEU A 100 6.63 5.15 7.88
CA LEU A 100 7.22 4.51 6.70
C LEU A 100 7.61 5.51 5.62
N THR A 101 6.83 6.59 5.45
CA THR A 101 7.17 7.68 4.54
C THR A 101 8.48 8.35 4.98
N THR A 102 8.64 8.61 6.28
CA THR A 102 9.90 9.15 6.82
C THR A 102 11.07 8.19 6.60
N VAL A 103 10.88 6.89 6.87
CA VAL A 103 11.92 5.87 6.62
C VAL A 103 12.28 5.81 5.14
N ALA A 104 11.30 5.84 4.23
CA ALA A 104 11.54 5.84 2.79
C ALA A 104 12.34 7.08 2.36
N MET A 105 12.00 8.27 2.88
CA MET A 105 12.68 9.51 2.52
C MET A 105 14.12 9.57 3.04
N VAL A 106 14.36 9.10 4.27
CA VAL A 106 15.66 9.26 4.94
C VAL A 106 16.61 8.09 4.64
N ALA A 107 16.09 6.87 4.58
CA ALA A 107 16.91 5.66 4.64
C ALA A 107 16.96 4.86 3.34
N LEU A 108 16.00 5.05 2.42
CA LEU A 108 16.03 4.34 1.14
C LEU A 108 16.79 5.17 0.08
N PRO A 109 17.66 4.51 -0.70
CA PRO A 109 18.36 5.16 -1.80
C PRO A 109 17.42 5.48 -2.95
N ASP A 110 17.83 6.43 -3.77
CA ASP A 110 17.25 6.62 -5.09
C ASP A 110 17.53 5.40 -5.97
N GLY A 111 16.61 5.08 -6.86
CA GLY A 111 16.69 3.90 -7.71
C GLY A 111 15.60 3.90 -8.76
N ASP A 112 15.76 3.03 -9.75
CA ASP A 112 14.89 3.04 -10.92
C ASP A 112 13.54 2.38 -10.64
N GLY A 113 12.47 3.04 -11.10
CA GLY A 113 11.10 2.54 -11.06
C GLY A 113 10.61 2.21 -9.63
N LEU A 114 10.11 0.98 -9.45
CA LEU A 114 9.51 0.53 -8.19
C LEU A 114 10.52 0.07 -7.14
N SER A 115 11.81 -0.04 -7.50
CA SER A 115 12.86 -0.57 -6.63
C SER A 115 13.54 0.49 -5.75
N GLY A 116 13.34 1.77 -6.07
CA GLY A 116 13.91 2.91 -5.35
C GLY A 116 12.93 3.60 -4.40
N ARG A 117 13.40 4.68 -3.78
CA ARG A 117 12.62 5.58 -2.89
C ARG A 117 11.25 5.94 -3.47
N ALA A 118 11.17 6.30 -4.74
CA ALA A 118 9.91 6.66 -5.40
C ALA A 118 8.88 5.52 -5.36
N GLY A 119 9.30 4.29 -5.69
CA GLY A 119 8.45 3.09 -5.59
C GLY A 119 7.95 2.81 -4.18
N ALA A 120 8.84 2.95 -3.19
CA ALA A 120 8.48 2.81 -1.78
C ALA A 120 7.41 3.84 -1.35
N LEU A 121 7.54 5.09 -1.77
CA LEU A 121 6.56 6.14 -1.48
C LEU A 121 5.20 5.87 -2.14
N VAL A 122 5.19 5.44 -3.40
CA VAL A 122 3.94 5.07 -4.10
C VAL A 122 3.19 3.99 -3.34
N LEU A 123 3.89 2.95 -2.89
CA LEU A 123 3.28 1.86 -2.12
C LEU A 123 2.79 2.35 -0.76
N THR A 124 3.66 3.02 0.00
CA THR A 124 3.38 3.48 1.36
C THR A 124 2.18 4.43 1.37
N LEU A 125 2.09 5.35 0.41
CA LEU A 125 1.01 6.34 0.34
C LEU A 125 -0.23 5.84 -0.40
N GLY A 126 -0.05 4.98 -1.41
CA GLY A 126 -1.16 4.43 -2.19
C GLY A 126 -1.98 3.39 -1.43
N LEU A 127 -1.34 2.58 -0.57
CA LEU A 127 -1.99 1.51 0.16
C LEU A 127 -3.13 2.02 1.10
N PRO A 128 -2.95 3.10 1.88
CA PRO A 128 -4.04 3.73 2.63
C PRO A 128 -5.18 4.24 1.75
N VAL A 129 -4.89 4.79 0.57
CA VAL A 129 -5.93 5.28 -0.35
C VAL A 129 -6.81 4.13 -0.82
N VAL A 130 -6.20 3.00 -1.20
CA VAL A 130 -6.93 1.78 -1.57
C VAL A 130 -7.73 1.24 -0.37
N ALA A 131 -7.13 1.22 0.81
CA ALA A 131 -7.79 0.71 2.02
C ALA A 131 -9.02 1.54 2.44
N LEU A 132 -8.97 2.85 2.19
CA LEU A 132 -10.03 3.80 2.50
C LEU A 132 -11.03 3.98 1.35
N ALA A 133 -10.79 3.40 0.18
CA ALA A 133 -11.66 3.56 -0.99
C ALA A 133 -13.15 3.31 -0.71
N PRO A 134 -13.58 2.31 0.10
CA PRO A 134 -14.99 2.10 0.40
C PRO A 134 -15.64 3.21 1.25
N LEU A 135 -14.85 4.09 1.88
CA LEU A 135 -15.33 5.21 2.69
C LEU A 135 -15.30 6.55 1.96
N LEU A 136 -14.56 6.63 0.85
CA LEU A 136 -14.27 7.88 0.16
C LEU A 136 -15.11 8.03 -1.10
N PRO A 137 -15.58 9.25 -1.42
CA PRO A 137 -16.19 9.51 -2.71
C PRO A 137 -15.14 9.41 -3.83
N PRO A 138 -15.52 9.09 -5.09
CA PRO A 138 -14.59 8.94 -6.21
C PRO A 138 -13.68 10.16 -6.42
N ALA A 139 -14.20 11.36 -6.20
CA ALA A 139 -13.42 12.60 -6.30
C ALA A 139 -12.28 12.66 -5.26
N ALA A 140 -12.52 12.19 -4.04
CA ALA A 140 -11.49 12.16 -3.01
C ALA A 140 -10.42 11.11 -3.33
N ILE A 141 -10.80 9.97 -3.92
CA ILE A 141 -9.85 8.96 -4.40
C ILE A 141 -8.97 9.55 -5.51
N ALA A 142 -9.57 10.21 -6.50
CA ALA A 142 -8.84 10.85 -7.59
C ALA A 142 -7.86 11.91 -7.08
N LEU A 143 -8.29 12.78 -6.16
CA LEU A 143 -7.43 13.80 -5.55
C LEU A 143 -6.30 13.17 -4.73
N ALA A 144 -6.58 12.12 -3.96
CA ALA A 144 -5.55 11.41 -3.21
C ALA A 144 -4.52 10.76 -4.15
N SER A 145 -4.97 10.08 -5.22
CA SER A 145 -4.09 9.48 -6.22
C SER A 145 -3.23 10.53 -6.94
N LEU A 146 -3.80 11.70 -7.26
CA LEU A 146 -3.06 12.84 -7.80
C LEU A 146 -2.02 13.35 -6.82
N GLY A 147 -2.36 13.46 -5.53
CA GLY A 147 -1.44 13.85 -4.48
C GLY A 147 -0.27 12.87 -4.34
N VAL A 148 -0.54 11.56 -4.32
CA VAL A 148 0.50 10.51 -4.28
C VAL A 148 1.40 10.60 -5.51
N SER A 149 0.81 10.78 -6.70
CA SER A 149 1.55 10.93 -7.96
C SER A 149 2.44 12.16 -7.94
N GLY A 150 1.91 13.30 -7.47
CA GLY A 150 2.64 14.57 -7.37
C GLY A 150 3.80 14.51 -6.39
N ILE A 151 3.59 13.94 -5.19
CA ILE A 151 4.67 13.74 -4.20
C ILE A 151 5.77 12.86 -4.79
N THR A 152 5.39 11.74 -5.40
CA THR A 152 6.35 10.81 -6.01
C THR A 152 7.14 11.48 -7.14
N ALA A 153 6.46 12.20 -8.04
CA ALA A 153 7.08 12.91 -9.14
C ALA A 153 8.06 14.00 -8.64
N ALA A 154 7.69 14.75 -7.60
CA ALA A 154 8.55 15.76 -7.00
C ALA A 154 9.83 15.14 -6.40
N VAL A 155 9.70 14.01 -5.70
CA VAL A 155 10.86 13.28 -5.15
C VAL A 155 11.76 12.75 -6.26
N SER A 156 11.18 12.14 -7.30
CA SER A 156 11.95 11.66 -8.46
C SER A 156 12.68 12.79 -9.19
N ALA A 157 12.04 13.95 -9.36
CA ALA A 157 12.66 15.12 -9.99
C ALA A 157 13.81 15.70 -9.17
N SER A 158 13.73 15.65 -7.84
CA SER A 158 14.78 16.16 -6.95
C SER A 158 16.05 15.29 -6.94
N GLY A 159 15.96 14.01 -7.31
CA GLY A 159 17.11 13.11 -7.44
C GLY A 159 17.84 13.20 -8.80
N GLY A 160 17.25 13.88 -9.79
CA GLY A 160 17.73 13.93 -11.17
C GLY A 160 18.33 15.28 -11.58
N SER A 161 19.47 15.66 -11.01
CA SER A 161 20.29 16.77 -11.53
C SER A 161 21.71 16.30 -11.83
N ALA A 162 21.87 15.43 -12.83
CA ALA A 162 23.15 15.25 -13.50
C ALA A 162 23.27 16.31 -14.62
N PRO A 163 24.28 17.19 -14.62
CA PRO A 163 24.46 18.17 -15.69
C PRO A 163 24.68 17.44 -17.03
N PRO A 164 24.21 18.01 -18.16
CA PRO A 164 24.49 17.44 -19.47
C PRO A 164 26.00 17.33 -19.67
N GLY A 165 26.49 16.11 -19.86
CA GLY A 165 27.88 15.86 -20.20
C GLY A 165 28.26 16.64 -21.48
N PRO A 166 29.49 17.15 -21.59
CA PRO A 166 29.89 17.96 -22.73
C PRO A 166 29.70 17.18 -24.04
N PRO A 167 29.34 17.88 -25.15
CA PRO A 167 29.19 17.24 -26.44
C PRO A 167 30.50 16.54 -26.81
N ALA A 168 30.42 15.25 -27.15
CA ALA A 168 31.54 14.54 -27.74
C ALA A 168 31.91 15.24 -29.06
N GLY A 169 33.09 15.87 -29.07
CA GLY A 169 33.71 16.44 -30.27
C GLY A 169 34.39 15.37 -31.11
#